data_AF-A0AAD9VAQ8-F1
#
_entry.id   AF-A0AAD9VAQ8-F1
#
_cell.length_a   1.000
_cell.length_b   1.000
_cell.length_c   1.000
_cell.angle_alpha   90.00
_cell.angle_beta   90.00
_cell.angle_gamma   90.00
#
_symmetry.space_group_name_H-M   'P 1'
#
loop_
_entity.id
_entity.type
_entity.pdbx_description
1 polymer ?
#
loop_
_entity_poly.entity_id
_entity_poly.type
_entity_poly.pdbx_seq_one_letter_code
_entity_poly.pdbx_strand_id
1 'polypeptide(L)'
;MNNADDTSFGSKANSIGSNSDLLQSCYICLENLRKNQTSIHCNCDAVFCDSCLGAYVRLQITEGRWKVECANCSSLMPEDLIQKFLQDYPLLQDHFNRLVIDAQRDPLAKTCPNCCAQNRVKNQRAKQVTCHECQFIWCFRCHAPWHKGLTCKDFKRGSKMFKKWTKGTTRGVANARPCPKCKVFIQRLEGCDHMSCPRCRTSFCYLCGERIRHSKLLGGHWSIYSVLGCKAIYKKNQPVQRKLIRGCLLGIVLITLPVMAVMFAAASPMLGIFYLQKYIRKR
;
A
#
# COMPACT_ATOMS: atom_id res chain seq x y z
N MET A 1 -47.09 -46.22 41.88
CA MET A 1 -47.92 -45.02 42.11
C MET A 1 -46.98 -43.95 42.63
N ASN A 2 -46.53 -43.07 41.75
CA ASN A 2 -46.99 -41.66 41.64
C ASN A 2 -46.22 -40.82 42.68
N ASN A 3 -45.41 -39.82 42.37
CA ASN A 3 -45.45 -38.75 41.36
C ASN A 3 -44.03 -38.15 41.28
N ALA A 4 -43.49 -37.83 40.09
CA ALA A 4 -43.71 -36.62 39.28
C ALA A 4 -42.97 -35.35 39.82
N ASP A 5 -41.89 -35.05 39.10
CA ASP A 5 -41.50 -33.79 38.45
C ASP A 5 -41.21 -32.50 39.24
N ASP A 6 -39.94 -32.11 39.09
CA ASP A 6 -39.38 -30.79 38.74
C ASP A 6 -39.77 -29.53 39.53
N THR A 7 -38.77 -28.89 40.14
CA THR A 7 -38.36 -27.52 39.78
C THR A 7 -37.13 -27.00 40.54
N SER A 8 -36.32 -26.22 39.80
CA SER A 8 -35.47 -25.11 40.23
C SER A 8 -34.08 -25.36 40.85
N PHE A 9 -33.09 -25.27 39.96
CA PHE A 9 -31.95 -24.33 40.00
C PHE A 9 -31.71 -23.57 41.32
N GLY A 10 -30.58 -23.85 41.96
CA GLY A 10 -30.09 -23.05 43.09
C GLY A 10 -28.98 -23.71 43.90
N SER A 11 -27.75 -23.50 43.45
CA SER A 11 -26.56 -23.33 44.30
C SER A 11 -26.17 -24.46 45.25
N LYS A 12 -25.09 -25.18 44.90
CA LYS A 12 -24.09 -25.58 45.89
C LYS A 12 -22.71 -25.56 45.26
N ALA A 13 -21.92 -24.63 45.79
CA ALA A 13 -20.51 -24.47 45.57
C ALA A 13 -19.79 -25.80 45.70
N ASN A 14 -18.82 -26.06 44.83
CA ASN A 14 -17.78 -27.01 45.16
C ASN A 14 -16.41 -26.52 44.68
N SER A 15 -15.52 -26.48 45.66
CA SER A 15 -14.08 -26.65 45.57
C SER A 15 -13.29 -25.68 44.68
N ILE A 16 -12.90 -24.61 45.35
CA ILE A 16 -11.61 -23.90 45.30
C ILE A 16 -10.48 -24.80 44.73
N GLY A 17 -10.14 -24.57 43.46
CA GLY A 17 -8.81 -24.84 42.91
C GLY A 17 -8.03 -23.53 42.92
N SER A 18 -6.95 -23.50 43.69
CA SER A 18 -6.07 -22.34 43.87
C SER A 18 -5.33 -21.97 42.57
N ASN A 19 -5.91 -21.07 41.77
CA ASN A 19 -5.21 -20.41 40.65
C ASN A 19 -4.59 -19.10 41.15
N SER A 20 -3.36 -19.19 41.64
CA SER A 20 -2.48 -18.03 41.81
C SER A 20 -1.84 -17.65 40.46
N ASP A 21 -2.67 -17.26 39.49
CA ASP A 21 -2.19 -16.63 38.25
C ASP A 21 -2.04 -15.13 38.49
N LEU A 22 -0.85 -14.69 38.90
CA LEU A 22 -0.53 -13.26 39.01
C LEU A 22 -0.73 -12.58 37.64
N LEU A 23 -1.77 -11.75 37.54
CA LEU A 23 -2.03 -10.85 36.42
C LEU A 23 -1.05 -9.67 36.48
N GLN A 24 -0.23 -9.49 35.44
CA GLN A 24 0.58 -8.29 35.25
C GLN A 24 -0.04 -7.43 34.15
N SER A 25 -0.05 -6.11 34.29
CA SER A 25 -0.61 -5.18 33.30
C SER A 25 0.47 -4.66 32.34
N CYS A 26 0.11 -4.51 31.07
CA CYS A 26 0.98 -3.95 30.05
C CYS A 26 1.24 -2.46 30.30
N TYR A 27 2.50 -2.02 30.28
CA TYR A 27 2.84 -0.61 30.51
C TYR A 27 2.35 0.36 29.41
N ILE A 28 2.10 -0.12 28.18
CA ILE A 28 1.70 0.73 27.04
C ILE A 28 0.17 0.77 26.90
N CYS A 29 -0.49 -0.39 26.85
CA CYS A 29 -1.95 -0.46 26.63
C CYS A 29 -2.76 -0.61 27.91
N LEU A 30 -2.12 -0.83 29.06
CA LEU A 30 -2.75 -1.04 30.38
C LEU A 30 -3.67 -2.27 30.47
N GLU A 31 -3.62 -3.17 29.49
CA GLU A 31 -4.39 -4.42 29.50
C GLU A 31 -3.71 -5.49 30.37
N ASN A 32 -4.53 -6.33 31.03
CA ASN A 32 -4.06 -7.43 31.87
C ASN A 32 -3.55 -8.60 31.02
N LEU A 33 -2.34 -9.08 31.31
CA LEU A 33 -1.64 -10.12 30.56
C LEU A 33 -1.60 -11.44 31.34
N ARG A 34 -1.74 -12.55 30.61
CA ARG A 34 -1.40 -13.91 31.09
C ARG A 34 0.10 -14.15 30.87
N LYS A 35 0.78 -14.88 31.76
CA LYS A 35 2.24 -15.17 31.69
C LYS A 35 2.75 -15.73 30.35
N ASN A 36 1.87 -16.27 29.52
CA ASN A 36 2.22 -16.88 28.23
C ASN A 36 2.18 -15.90 27.05
N GLN A 37 1.87 -14.62 27.29
CA GLN A 37 1.80 -13.56 26.27
C GLN A 37 2.69 -12.35 26.61
N THR A 38 3.66 -12.55 27.51
CA THR A 38 4.54 -11.50 28.01
C THR A 38 5.94 -11.72 27.48
N SER A 39 6.42 -10.77 26.66
CA SER A 39 7.85 -10.70 26.37
C SER A 39 8.51 -9.83 27.44
N ILE A 40 9.29 -10.46 28.32
CA ILE A 40 10.13 -9.75 29.30
C ILE A 40 11.40 -9.31 28.58
N HIS A 41 11.72 -8.02 28.67
CA HIS A 41 12.93 -7.47 28.09
C HIS A 41 13.73 -6.68 29.10
N CYS A 42 15.04 -6.95 29.10
CA CYS A 42 15.99 -6.35 30.02
C CYS A 42 15.70 -6.72 31.49
N ASN A 43 16.67 -6.50 32.38
CA ASN A 43 16.47 -6.54 33.84
C ASN A 43 15.60 -5.35 34.31
N CYS A 44 14.43 -5.15 33.72
CA CYS A 44 13.49 -4.12 34.14
C CYS A 44 12.16 -4.76 34.53
N ASP A 45 11.51 -4.20 35.56
CA ASP A 45 10.27 -4.74 36.12
C ASP A 45 9.02 -4.44 35.26
N ALA A 46 9.19 -3.76 34.12
CA ALA A 46 8.09 -3.37 33.25
C ALA A 46 7.71 -4.51 32.29
N VAL A 47 6.40 -4.77 32.21
CA VAL A 47 5.83 -5.83 31.38
C VAL A 47 5.15 -5.22 30.16
N PHE A 48 5.43 -5.77 28.99
CA PHE A 48 4.85 -5.32 27.73
C PHE A 48 4.14 -6.45 27.00
N CYS A 49 3.05 -6.10 26.33
CA CYS A 49 2.38 -6.99 25.40
C CYS A 49 3.17 -7.05 24.07
N ASP A 50 3.23 -8.21 23.40
CA ASP A 50 3.99 -8.40 22.16
C ASP A 50 3.56 -7.45 21.04
N SER A 51 2.25 -7.19 20.93
CA SER A 51 1.72 -6.27 19.91
C SER A 51 2.15 -4.81 20.18
N CYS A 52 2.13 -4.40 21.45
CA CYS A 52 2.51 -3.08 21.93
C CYS A 52 4.00 -2.83 21.68
N LEU A 53 4.84 -3.77 22.09
CA LEU A 53 6.27 -3.64 21.96
C LEU A 53 6.72 -3.74 20.51
N GLY A 54 6.16 -4.69 19.75
CA GLY A 54 6.41 -4.78 18.32
C GLY A 54 6.00 -3.50 17.59
N ALA A 55 4.86 -2.89 17.94
CA ALA A 55 4.46 -1.59 17.38
C ALA A 55 5.45 -0.47 17.73
N TYR A 56 5.90 -0.41 18.98
CA TYR A 56 6.89 0.56 19.43
C TYR A 56 8.23 0.42 18.68
N VAL A 57 8.79 -0.80 18.59
CA VAL A 57 10.04 -1.08 17.86
C VAL A 57 9.92 -0.64 16.40
N ARG A 58 8.84 -1.04 15.73
CA ARG A 58 8.60 -0.67 14.32
C ARG A 58 8.53 0.85 14.14
N LEU A 59 7.85 1.56 15.05
CA LEU A 59 7.78 3.02 15.02
C LEU A 59 9.17 3.66 15.12
N GLN A 60 9.97 3.26 16.11
CA GLN A 60 11.33 3.81 16.32
C GLN A 60 12.22 3.62 15.06
N ILE A 61 12.12 2.46 14.41
CA ILE A 61 12.88 2.17 13.19
C ILE A 61 12.38 3.00 12.01
N THR A 62 11.06 3.18 11.85
CA THR A 62 10.52 4.04 10.79
C THR A 62 10.89 5.51 10.96
N GLU A 63 11.12 5.96 12.20
CA GLU A 63 11.65 7.29 12.50
C GLU A 63 13.17 7.42 12.25
N GLY A 64 13.84 6.32 11.90
CA GLY A 64 15.27 6.30 11.60
C GLY A 64 16.17 6.04 12.81
N ARG A 65 15.62 5.56 13.94
CA ARG A 65 16.41 5.20 15.12
C ARG A 65 16.80 3.74 15.07
N TRP A 66 18.11 3.48 15.06
CA TRP A 66 18.67 2.12 15.13
C TRP A 66 18.96 1.66 16.56
N LYS A 67 19.27 2.58 17.47
CA LYS A 67 19.35 2.32 18.92
C LYS A 67 17.94 2.43 19.50
N VAL A 68 17.22 1.31 19.56
CA VAL A 68 15.90 1.27 20.19
C VAL A 68 16.11 1.17 21.70
N GLU A 69 15.60 2.14 22.43
CA GLU A 69 15.62 2.18 23.90
C GLU A 69 14.32 1.60 24.46
N CYS A 70 14.36 1.05 25.67
CA CYS A 70 13.15 0.61 26.37
C CYS A 70 12.25 1.81 26.70
N ALA A 71 10.95 1.67 26.47
CA ALA A 71 9.97 2.73 26.73
C ALA A 71 9.83 3.12 28.22
N ASN A 72 10.32 2.28 29.15
CA ASN A 72 10.24 2.54 30.59
C ASN A 72 11.59 2.96 31.21
N CYS A 73 12.67 2.21 30.95
CA CYS A 73 13.97 2.42 31.62
C CYS A 73 15.07 3.00 30.71
N SER A 74 14.75 3.30 29.44
CA SER A 74 15.70 3.83 28.44
C SER A 74 16.94 2.97 28.19
N SER A 75 16.96 1.71 28.67
CA SER A 75 18.04 0.77 28.38
C SER A 75 18.00 0.32 26.92
N LEU A 76 19.16 0.02 26.34
CA LEU A 76 19.24 -0.43 24.96
C LEU A 76 18.61 -1.83 24.80
N MET A 77 17.75 -1.94 23.80
CA MET A 77 17.07 -3.18 23.46
C MET A 77 18.01 -4.12 22.69
N PRO A 78 18.07 -5.42 23.03
CA PRO A 78 18.93 -6.37 22.35
C PRO A 78 18.50 -6.55 20.88
N GLU A 79 19.49 -6.71 20.00
CA GLU A 79 19.26 -6.79 18.56
C GLU A 79 18.41 -8.02 18.17
N ASP A 80 18.62 -9.17 18.81
CA ASP A 80 17.87 -10.40 18.56
C ASP A 80 16.37 -10.21 18.73
N LEU A 81 16.00 -9.41 19.72
CA LEU A 81 14.60 -9.10 19.99
C LEU A 81 14.01 -8.17 18.93
N ILE A 82 14.77 -7.14 18.56
CA ILE A 82 14.37 -6.23 17.49
C ILE A 82 14.14 -7.03 16.21
N GLN A 83 15.06 -7.95 15.88
CA GLN A 83 14.93 -8.84 14.74
C GLN A 83 13.68 -9.71 14.83
N LYS A 84 13.36 -10.30 16.00
CA LYS A 84 12.11 -11.07 16.22
C LYS A 84 10.86 -10.30 15.80
N PHE A 85 10.73 -9.04 16.21
CA PHE A 85 9.56 -8.20 15.86
C PHE A 85 9.54 -7.70 14.41
N LEU A 86 10.65 -7.87 13.68
CA LEU A 86 10.78 -7.49 12.28
C LEU A 86 10.67 -8.66 11.29
N GLN A 87 10.63 -9.92 11.77
CA GLN A 87 10.59 -11.11 10.90
C GLN A 87 9.43 -11.08 9.90
N ASP A 88 8.26 -10.58 10.31
CA ASP A 88 7.08 -10.46 9.45
C ASP A 88 7.13 -9.25 8.49
N TYR A 89 8.15 -8.39 8.59
CA TYR A 89 8.27 -7.12 7.87
C TYR A 89 9.62 -6.99 7.15
N PRO A 90 9.85 -7.73 6.05
CA PRO A 90 11.16 -7.81 5.39
C PRO A 90 11.71 -6.46 4.90
N LEU A 91 10.83 -5.56 4.42
CA LEU A 91 11.24 -4.21 4.00
C LEU A 91 11.72 -3.33 5.16
N LEU A 92 11.14 -3.53 6.35
CA LEU A 92 11.51 -2.77 7.54
C LEU A 92 12.76 -3.35 8.19
N GLN A 93 12.95 -4.67 8.12
CA GLN A 93 14.18 -5.35 8.50
C GLN A 93 15.36 -4.87 7.65
N ASP A 94 15.20 -4.80 6.32
CA ASP A 94 16.19 -4.20 5.42
C ASP A 94 16.51 -2.74 5.78
N HIS A 95 15.47 -1.98 6.18
CA HIS A 95 15.66 -0.59 6.60
C HIS A 95 16.46 -0.49 7.90
N PHE A 96 16.14 -1.32 8.90
CA PHE A 96 16.88 -1.40 10.16
C PHE A 96 18.34 -1.75 9.93
N ASN A 97 18.62 -2.79 9.13
CA ASN A 97 19.99 -3.20 8.80
C ASN A 97 20.78 -2.06 8.14
N ARG A 98 20.14 -1.28 7.26
CA ARG A 98 20.77 -0.09 6.67
C ARG A 98 21.07 0.98 7.71
N LEU A 99 20.15 1.26 8.64
CA LEU A 99 20.37 2.23 9.70
C LEU A 99 21.50 1.82 10.65
N VAL A 100 21.57 0.54 11.02
CA VAL A 100 22.65 -0.02 11.84
C VAL A 100 23.99 0.10 11.11
N ILE A 101 24.06 -0.28 9.83
CA ILE A 101 25.25 -0.14 8.99
C ILE A 101 25.69 1.32 8.84
N ASP A 102 24.74 2.22 8.57
CA ASP A 102 24.99 3.65 8.35
C ASP A 102 25.42 4.35 9.64
N ALA A 103 25.00 3.86 10.81
CA ALA A 103 25.34 4.44 12.10
C ALA A 103 26.56 3.84 12.79
N GLN A 104 26.88 2.58 12.50
CA GLN A 104 28.07 1.91 13.03
C GLN A 104 29.33 2.12 12.18
N ARG A 105 29.22 2.59 10.92
CA ARG A 105 30.37 2.68 10.02
C ARG A 105 30.79 4.10 9.72
N ASP A 106 32.10 4.30 9.81
CA ASP A 106 32.91 5.37 9.25
C ASP A 106 32.14 6.46 8.49
N PRO A 107 32.30 7.76 8.81
CA PRO A 107 31.76 8.86 8.02
C PRO A 107 32.26 8.92 6.56
N LEU A 108 33.12 7.98 6.16
CA LEU A 108 33.68 7.75 4.84
C LEU A 108 32.98 6.61 4.05
N ALA A 109 32.03 5.87 4.64
CA ALA A 109 31.36 4.76 3.97
C ALA A 109 29.84 4.98 3.93
N LYS A 110 29.21 4.86 2.75
CA LYS A 110 27.75 4.95 2.57
C LYS A 110 27.25 3.98 1.50
N THR A 111 25.98 3.59 1.61
CA THR A 111 25.33 2.69 0.65
C THR A 111 24.80 3.43 -0.58
N CYS A 112 24.87 2.80 -1.75
CA CYS A 112 24.37 3.37 -2.99
C CYS A 112 22.83 3.46 -2.97
N PRO A 113 22.22 4.60 -3.33
CA PRO A 113 20.77 4.75 -3.35
C PRO A 113 20.05 3.93 -4.44
N ASN A 114 20.79 3.39 -5.43
CA ASN A 114 20.21 2.65 -6.54
C ASN A 114 20.29 1.12 -6.38
N CYS A 115 21.39 0.60 -5.81
CA CYS A 115 21.65 -0.85 -5.70
C CYS A 115 22.02 -1.32 -4.29
N CYS A 116 22.02 -0.44 -3.28
CA CYS A 116 22.41 -0.74 -1.90
C CYS A 116 23.88 -1.17 -1.69
N ALA A 117 24.69 -1.26 -2.74
CA ALA A 117 26.13 -1.51 -2.66
C ALA A 117 26.87 -0.54 -1.74
N GLN A 118 27.82 -1.04 -0.94
CA GLN A 118 28.64 -0.20 -0.10
C GLN A 118 29.69 0.55 -0.92
N ASN A 119 29.83 1.87 -0.71
CA ASN A 119 30.84 2.70 -1.35
C ASN A 119 31.65 3.45 -0.28
N ARG A 120 32.98 3.42 -0.39
CA ARG A 120 33.90 4.09 0.52
C ARG A 120 34.62 5.22 -0.19
N VAL A 121 34.64 6.40 0.42
CA VAL A 121 35.39 7.57 -0.07
C VAL A 121 36.70 7.74 0.69
N LYS A 122 37.75 8.21 0.00
CA LYS A 122 39.07 8.47 0.62
C LYS A 122 39.04 9.67 1.57
N ASN A 123 38.11 10.61 1.40
CA ASN A 123 37.98 11.82 2.21
C ASN A 123 36.52 12.28 2.24
N GLN A 124 36.03 12.79 3.39
CA GLN A 124 34.68 13.35 3.57
C GLN A 124 34.40 14.58 2.67
N ARG A 125 35.46 15.16 2.08
CA ARG A 125 35.35 16.24 1.09
C ARG A 125 34.87 15.76 -0.28
N ALA A 126 34.94 14.46 -0.57
CA ALA A 126 34.43 13.90 -1.82
C ALA A 126 32.90 14.09 -1.90
N LYS A 127 32.45 14.94 -2.83
CA LYS A 127 31.01 15.23 -3.01
C LYS A 127 30.37 14.28 -4.02
N GLN A 128 31.11 13.82 -5.02
CA GLN A 128 30.66 12.95 -6.10
C GLN A 128 31.23 11.54 -5.88
N VAL A 129 30.37 10.54 -5.97
CA VAL A 129 30.74 9.12 -5.85
C VAL A 129 30.09 8.36 -7.00
N THR A 130 30.86 7.48 -7.64
CA THR A 130 30.37 6.55 -8.65
C THR A 130 30.30 5.16 -8.05
N CYS A 131 29.14 4.53 -8.13
CA CYS A 131 28.97 3.17 -7.63
C CYS A 131 29.65 2.15 -8.55
N HIS A 132 30.45 1.24 -7.97
CA HIS A 132 31.13 0.20 -8.76
C HIS A 132 30.17 -0.85 -9.35
N GLU A 133 29.10 -1.22 -8.65
CA GLU A 133 28.16 -2.24 -9.11
C GLU A 133 27.21 -1.74 -10.21
N CYS A 134 26.60 -0.56 -10.02
CA CYS A 134 25.57 -0.06 -10.94
C CYS A 134 25.98 1.18 -11.77
N GLN A 135 27.23 1.64 -11.63
CA GLN A 135 27.79 2.83 -12.32
C GLN A 135 27.00 4.13 -12.09
N PHE A 136 26.11 4.15 -11.09
CA PHE A 136 25.31 5.32 -10.77
C PHE A 136 26.17 6.38 -10.09
N ILE A 137 26.08 7.63 -10.57
CA ILE A 137 26.83 8.77 -10.04
C ILE A 137 25.91 9.57 -9.12
N TRP A 138 26.30 9.72 -7.86
CA TRP A 138 25.46 10.31 -6.83
C TRP A 138 26.26 11.18 -5.85
N CYS A 139 25.55 11.99 -5.08
CA CYS A 139 26.16 12.89 -4.10
C CYS A 139 26.24 12.25 -2.72
N PHE A 140 27.46 12.09 -2.20
CA PHE A 140 27.72 11.46 -0.89
C PHE A 140 27.03 12.19 0.28
N ARG A 141 26.85 13.51 0.19
CA ARG A 141 26.26 14.32 1.27
C ARG A 141 24.74 14.18 1.35
N CYS A 142 24.03 14.18 0.22
CA CYS A 142 22.57 14.28 0.19
C CYS A 142 21.86 13.01 -0.33
N HIS A 143 22.59 11.95 -0.70
CA HIS A 143 22.00 10.71 -1.23
C HIS A 143 21.10 10.92 -2.46
N ALA A 144 21.41 11.95 -3.27
CA ALA A 144 20.69 12.27 -4.50
C ALA A 144 21.57 12.04 -5.74
N PRO A 145 20.99 11.94 -6.95
CA PRO A 145 21.76 11.95 -8.20
C PRO A 145 22.74 13.13 -8.23
N TRP A 146 23.92 12.94 -8.83
CA TRP A 146 24.94 13.98 -8.86
C TRP A 146 24.44 15.26 -9.55
N HIS A 147 24.59 16.40 -8.87
CA HIS A 147 24.09 17.69 -9.31
C HIS A 147 25.24 18.70 -9.48
N LYS A 148 25.86 18.71 -10.66
CA LYS A 148 26.99 19.60 -10.99
C LYS A 148 26.54 21.07 -10.92
N GLY A 149 27.31 21.91 -10.21
CA GLY A 149 27.07 23.35 -10.11
C GLY A 149 25.96 23.80 -9.14
N LEU A 150 25.30 22.87 -8.45
CA LEU A 150 24.24 23.17 -7.46
C LEU A 150 24.67 22.74 -6.07
N THR A 151 24.33 23.52 -5.05
CA THR A 151 24.47 23.06 -3.66
C THR A 151 23.40 22.01 -3.33
N CYS A 152 23.66 21.14 -2.35
CA CYS A 152 22.67 20.15 -1.91
C CYS A 152 21.35 20.82 -1.44
N LYS A 153 21.45 22.03 -0.86
CA LYS A 153 20.27 22.82 -0.44
C LYS A 153 19.46 23.27 -1.66
N ASP A 154 20.12 23.78 -2.70
CA ASP A 154 19.46 24.23 -3.93
C ASP A 154 18.82 23.08 -4.69
N PHE A 155 19.49 21.93 -4.77
CA PHE A 155 18.91 20.73 -5.38
C PHE A 155 17.64 20.26 -4.64
N LYS A 156 17.68 20.25 -3.30
CA LYS A 156 16.51 19.90 -2.48
C LYS A 156 15.39 20.93 -2.64
N ARG A 157 15.71 22.22 -2.77
CA ARG A 157 14.74 23.28 -3.04
C ARG A 157 14.10 23.12 -4.42
N GLY A 158 14.91 22.91 -5.46
CA GLY A 158 14.45 22.71 -6.84
C GLY A 158 13.55 21.48 -6.98
N SER A 159 13.92 20.34 -6.38
CA SER A 159 13.07 19.15 -6.37
C SER A 159 11.74 19.35 -5.65
N LYS A 160 11.71 20.12 -4.55
CA LYS A 160 10.46 20.52 -3.88
C LYS A 160 9.61 21.43 -4.76
N MET A 161 10.22 22.44 -5.40
CA MET A 161 9.53 23.36 -6.31
C MET A 161 8.93 22.61 -7.50
N PHE A 162 9.68 21.69 -8.10
CA PHE A 162 9.18 20.84 -9.18
C PHE A 162 7.97 20.00 -8.73
N LYS A 163 8.05 19.33 -7.56
CA LYS A 163 6.91 18.59 -7.00
C LYS A 163 5.69 19.47 -6.73
N LYS A 164 5.88 20.73 -6.32
CA LYS A 164 4.78 21.69 -6.14
C LYS A 164 4.19 22.11 -7.48
N TRP A 165 5.04 22.45 -8.45
CA TRP A 165 4.64 22.87 -9.78
C TRP A 165 3.89 21.77 -10.55
N THR A 166 4.34 20.51 -10.48
CA THR A 166 3.65 19.37 -11.14
C THR A 166 2.22 19.16 -10.63
N LYS A 167 1.97 19.45 -9.33
CA LYS A 167 0.63 19.44 -8.71
C LYS A 167 -0.16 20.73 -8.95
N GLY A 168 0.53 21.81 -9.33
CA GLY A 168 -0.09 23.04 -9.80
C GLY A 168 -1.06 22.75 -10.93
N THR A 169 -2.12 23.53 -11.01
CA THR A 169 -3.21 23.30 -11.94
C THR A 169 -3.31 24.47 -12.91
N THR A 170 -3.18 24.20 -14.20
CA THR A 170 -3.42 25.15 -15.29
C THR A 170 -4.66 24.67 -16.05
N ARG A 171 -5.67 25.55 -16.24
CA ARG A 171 -6.95 25.21 -16.88
C ARG A 171 -7.67 24.00 -16.24
N GLY A 172 -7.62 23.88 -14.91
CA GLY A 172 -8.32 22.82 -14.16
C GLY A 172 -7.66 21.42 -14.20
N VAL A 173 -6.50 21.28 -14.87
CA VAL A 173 -5.71 20.04 -14.96
C VAL A 173 -4.29 20.25 -14.42
N ALA A 174 -3.69 19.20 -13.86
CA ALA A 174 -2.32 19.25 -13.34
C ALA A 174 -1.29 19.61 -14.43
N ASN A 175 -0.28 20.39 -14.07
CA ASN A 175 0.74 20.90 -14.99
C ASN A 175 1.59 19.81 -15.61
N ALA A 176 1.83 18.71 -14.89
CA ALA A 176 2.48 17.52 -15.43
C ALA A 176 1.97 16.25 -14.76
N ARG A 177 2.00 15.15 -15.50
CA ARG A 177 1.55 13.83 -15.03
C ARG A 177 2.68 12.80 -15.13
N PRO A 178 2.88 11.97 -14.09
CA PRO A 178 3.81 10.86 -14.18
C PRO A 178 3.22 9.75 -15.07
N CYS A 179 4.04 9.19 -15.94
CA CYS A 179 3.66 8.01 -16.72
C CYS A 179 3.33 6.84 -15.76
N PRO A 180 2.22 6.10 -15.96
CA PRO A 180 1.84 5.02 -15.06
C PRO A 180 2.88 3.87 -15.00
N LYS A 181 3.61 3.64 -16.10
CA LYS A 181 4.62 2.56 -16.22
C LYS A 181 6.01 3.00 -15.76
N CYS A 182 6.59 4.05 -16.35
CA CYS A 182 7.98 4.46 -16.08
C CYS A 182 8.13 5.65 -15.14
N LYS A 183 7.01 6.24 -14.65
CA LYS A 183 6.96 7.37 -13.71
C LYS A 183 7.63 8.67 -14.17
N VAL A 184 8.10 8.75 -15.41
CA VAL A 184 8.59 10.00 -16.00
C VAL A 184 7.45 11.01 -16.06
N PHE A 185 7.70 12.24 -15.60
CA PHE A 185 6.72 13.33 -15.70
C PHE A 185 6.65 13.85 -17.13
N ILE A 186 5.44 13.94 -17.65
CA ILE A 186 5.13 14.42 -18.99
C ILE A 186 4.23 15.64 -18.81
N GLN A 187 4.60 16.74 -19.45
CA GLN A 187 3.79 17.94 -19.54
C GLN A 187 3.02 17.91 -20.86
N ARG A 188 1.76 18.34 -20.82
CA ARG A 188 1.00 18.64 -22.03
C ARG A 188 1.13 20.13 -22.35
N LEU A 189 1.54 20.44 -23.57
CA LEU A 189 1.52 21.82 -24.09
C LEU A 189 0.11 22.15 -24.58
N GLU A 190 -0.38 21.44 -25.60
CA GLU A 190 -1.73 21.58 -26.16
C GLU A 190 -2.26 20.24 -26.70
N GLY A 191 -3.56 20.15 -27.01
CA GLY A 191 -4.17 18.99 -27.67
C GLY A 191 -4.87 17.96 -26.75
N CYS A 192 -5.02 16.74 -27.28
CA CYS A 192 -5.84 15.64 -26.72
C CYS A 192 -5.32 15.11 -25.37
N ASP A 193 -6.21 14.63 -24.48
CA ASP A 193 -5.78 14.00 -23.22
C ASP A 193 -5.28 12.55 -23.39
N HIS A 194 -5.40 11.95 -24.58
CA HIS A 194 -4.78 10.67 -24.89
C HIS A 194 -3.30 10.88 -25.22
N MET A 195 -2.43 10.66 -24.23
CA MET A 195 -0.99 10.83 -24.38
C MET A 195 -0.26 9.49 -24.42
N SER A 196 0.82 9.43 -25.21
CA SER A 196 1.72 8.29 -25.27
C SER A 196 3.05 8.66 -24.64
N CYS A 197 3.54 7.82 -23.73
CA CYS A 197 4.85 8.08 -23.12
C CYS A 197 5.97 7.95 -24.16
N PRO A 198 6.83 8.95 -24.36
CA PRO A 198 7.91 8.87 -25.35
C PRO A 198 8.95 7.79 -25.00
N ARG A 199 9.14 7.49 -23.70
CA ARG A 199 10.13 6.51 -23.24
C ARG A 199 9.63 5.07 -23.33
N CYS A 200 8.40 4.79 -22.88
CA CYS A 200 7.90 3.41 -22.75
C CYS A 200 6.69 3.10 -23.64
N ARG A 201 6.31 4.05 -24.53
CA ARG A 201 5.19 3.98 -25.49
C ARG A 201 3.84 3.59 -24.88
N THR A 202 3.68 3.71 -23.57
CA THR A 202 2.42 3.39 -22.88
C THR A 202 1.44 4.55 -23.07
N SER A 203 0.25 4.25 -23.59
CA SER A 203 -0.86 5.21 -23.70
C SER A 203 -1.55 5.40 -22.34
N PHE A 204 -1.75 6.65 -21.95
CA PHE A 204 -2.38 7.02 -20.69
C PHE A 204 -3.19 8.31 -20.85
N CYS A 205 -4.17 8.49 -19.97
CA CYS A 205 -5.00 9.69 -19.99
C CYS A 205 -4.37 10.76 -19.09
N TYR A 206 -4.20 11.97 -19.63
CA TYR A 206 -3.60 13.09 -18.92
C TYR A 206 -4.49 13.61 -17.77
N LEU A 207 -5.82 13.52 -17.91
CA LEU A 207 -6.74 13.98 -16.88
C LEU A 207 -6.64 13.14 -15.60
N CYS A 208 -6.69 11.81 -15.73
CA CYS A 208 -6.70 10.88 -14.59
C CYS A 208 -5.32 10.32 -14.22
N GLY A 209 -4.34 10.36 -15.13
CA GLY A 209 -3.01 9.76 -14.96
C GLY A 209 -2.97 8.23 -15.08
N GLU A 210 -4.07 7.60 -15.50
CA GLU A 210 -4.18 6.13 -15.60
C GLU A 210 -3.88 5.64 -17.01
N ARG A 211 -3.39 4.40 -17.09
CA ARG A 211 -3.16 3.72 -18.36
C ARG A 211 -4.49 3.47 -19.05
N ILE A 212 -4.57 3.85 -20.32
CA ILE A 212 -5.76 3.61 -21.13
C ILE A 212 -5.75 2.13 -21.54
N ARG A 213 -6.83 1.42 -21.20
CA ARG A 213 -7.08 0.04 -21.60
C ARG A 213 -8.36 0.01 -22.44
N HIS A 214 -8.32 -0.67 -23.57
CA HIS A 214 -9.49 -0.93 -24.39
C HIS A 214 -10.00 -2.33 -24.07
N SER A 215 -11.23 -2.40 -23.59
CA SER A 215 -11.91 -3.66 -23.29
C SER A 215 -13.28 -3.62 -23.93
N LYS A 216 -13.62 -4.62 -24.73
CA LYS A 216 -14.93 -4.70 -25.40
C LYS A 216 -16.08 -4.78 -24.38
N LEU A 217 -15.86 -5.46 -23.25
CA LEU A 217 -16.87 -5.66 -22.20
C LEU A 217 -17.01 -4.47 -21.23
N LEU A 218 -15.91 -3.84 -20.81
CA LEU A 218 -15.90 -2.79 -19.77
C LEU A 218 -15.90 -1.36 -20.33
N GLY A 219 -16.13 -1.24 -21.64
CA GLY A 219 -16.20 0.02 -22.37
C GLY A 219 -14.86 0.73 -22.57
N GLY A 220 -14.93 1.88 -23.23
CA GLY A 220 -13.77 2.73 -23.53
C GLY A 220 -13.49 3.74 -22.42
N HIS A 221 -12.23 4.17 -22.29
CA HIS A 221 -11.80 5.10 -21.25
C HIS A 221 -12.56 6.45 -21.26
N TRP A 222 -13.01 6.90 -22.43
CA TRP A 222 -13.68 8.19 -22.61
C TRP A 222 -15.20 8.16 -22.37
N SER A 223 -15.78 6.97 -22.24
CA SER A 223 -17.21 6.85 -21.95
C SER A 223 -17.50 7.13 -20.47
N ILE A 224 -18.50 7.98 -20.23
CA ILE A 224 -18.90 8.46 -18.89
C ILE A 224 -19.24 7.28 -17.97
N TYR A 225 -20.01 6.34 -18.51
CA TYR A 225 -20.60 5.20 -17.81
C TYR A 225 -19.74 3.94 -17.81
N SER A 226 -18.62 3.95 -18.54
CA SER A 226 -17.69 2.81 -18.54
C SER A 226 -17.05 2.64 -17.16
N VAL A 227 -16.99 1.40 -16.70
CA VAL A 227 -16.43 1.05 -15.37
C VAL A 227 -14.97 1.47 -15.27
N LEU A 228 -14.21 1.20 -16.34
CA LEU A 228 -12.81 1.60 -16.52
C LEU A 228 -12.67 2.98 -17.18
N GLY A 229 -13.75 3.77 -17.19
CA GLY A 229 -13.78 5.12 -17.72
C GLY A 229 -12.97 6.11 -16.89
N CYS A 230 -12.66 7.27 -17.45
CA CYS A 230 -11.88 8.30 -16.81
C CYS A 230 -12.54 8.80 -15.52
N LYS A 231 -11.80 8.85 -14.41
CA LYS A 231 -12.28 9.39 -13.12
C LYS A 231 -12.47 10.90 -13.12
N ALA A 232 -11.84 11.60 -14.05
CA ALA A 232 -11.86 13.06 -14.12
C ALA A 232 -13.08 13.60 -14.90
N ILE A 233 -13.70 12.78 -15.76
CA ILE A 233 -14.85 13.18 -16.58
C ILE A 233 -16.16 13.14 -15.77
N TYR A 234 -16.37 12.07 -15.00
CA TYR A 234 -17.60 11.88 -14.24
C TYR A 234 -17.37 12.05 -12.73
N LYS A 235 -18.16 12.93 -12.08
CA LYS A 235 -18.15 13.16 -10.62
C LYS A 235 -16.74 13.23 -10.01
N LYS A 236 -15.87 14.11 -10.55
CA LYS A 236 -14.44 14.25 -10.16
C LYS A 236 -14.25 14.28 -8.63
N ASN A 237 -15.07 15.07 -7.93
CA ASN A 237 -14.96 15.31 -6.49
C ASN A 237 -15.70 14.28 -5.61
N GLN A 238 -16.48 13.35 -6.20
CA GLN A 238 -17.29 12.38 -5.46
C GLN A 238 -16.93 10.94 -5.88
N PRO A 239 -15.83 10.38 -5.34
CA PRO A 239 -15.32 9.08 -5.77
C PRO A 239 -16.24 7.91 -5.40
N VAL A 240 -16.94 7.98 -4.27
CA VAL A 240 -17.84 6.92 -3.78
C VAL A 240 -19.05 6.78 -4.71
N GLN A 241 -19.74 7.89 -4.98
CA GLN A 241 -20.90 7.90 -5.87
C GLN A 241 -20.52 7.47 -7.29
N ARG A 242 -19.36 7.90 -7.81
CA ARG A 242 -18.87 7.43 -9.11
C ARG A 242 -18.68 5.91 -9.14
N LYS A 243 -18.04 5.35 -8.12
CA LYS A 243 -17.80 3.90 -8.03
C LYS A 243 -19.11 3.14 -7.91
N LEU A 244 -20.06 3.63 -7.10
CA LEU A 244 -21.37 3.02 -6.93
C LEU A 244 -22.14 2.97 -8.25
N ILE A 245 -22.29 4.11 -8.94
CA ILE A 245 -23.05 4.20 -10.19
C ILE A 245 -22.43 3.31 -11.28
N ARG A 246 -21.11 3.35 -11.45
CA ARG A 246 -20.42 2.47 -12.41
C ARG A 246 -20.51 1.00 -12.02
N GLY A 247 -20.49 0.69 -10.73
CA GLY A 247 -20.68 -0.66 -10.21
C GLY A 247 -22.07 -1.20 -10.50
N CYS A 248 -23.12 -0.40 -10.24
CA CYS A 248 -24.50 -0.76 -10.57
C CYS A 248 -24.70 -0.99 -12.07
N LEU A 249 -24.15 -0.13 -12.93
CA LEU A 249 -24.23 -0.30 -14.38
C LEU A 249 -23.52 -1.57 -14.86
N LEU A 250 -22.35 -1.89 -14.28
CA LEU A 250 -21.69 -3.16 -14.56
C LEU A 250 -22.55 -4.35 -14.14
N GLY A 251 -23.13 -4.29 -12.95
CA GLY A 251 -24.03 -5.32 -12.44
C GLY A 251 -25.21 -5.56 -13.39
N ILE A 252 -25.85 -4.47 -13.86
CA ILE A 252 -26.94 -4.56 -14.85
C ILE A 252 -26.44 -5.22 -16.14
N VAL A 253 -25.31 -4.79 -16.70
CA VAL A 253 -24.77 -5.39 -17.95
C VAL A 253 -24.44 -6.88 -17.76
N LEU A 254 -23.88 -7.27 -16.61
CA LEU A 254 -23.54 -8.65 -16.32
C LEU A 254 -24.79 -9.53 -16.08
N ILE A 255 -25.92 -8.96 -15.65
CA ILE A 255 -27.18 -9.67 -15.47
C ILE A 255 -28.00 -9.72 -16.76
N THR A 256 -28.06 -8.62 -17.52
CA THR A 256 -28.88 -8.56 -18.74
C THR A 256 -28.33 -9.45 -19.86
N LEU A 257 -27.02 -9.54 -20.02
CA LEU A 257 -26.40 -10.41 -21.03
C LEU A 257 -26.82 -11.89 -20.93
N PRO A 258 -26.71 -12.56 -19.76
CA PRO A 258 -27.16 -13.95 -19.63
C PRO A 258 -28.67 -14.08 -19.68
N VAL A 259 -29.44 -13.15 -19.11
CA VAL A 259 -30.91 -13.19 -19.17
C VAL A 259 -31.39 -13.10 -20.62
N MET A 260 -30.85 -12.18 -21.41
CA MET A 260 -31.18 -12.07 -22.83
C MET A 260 -30.78 -13.34 -23.58
N ALA A 261 -29.61 -13.93 -23.30
CA ALA A 261 -29.19 -15.19 -23.92
C ALA A 261 -30.17 -16.35 -23.62
N VAL A 262 -30.65 -16.47 -22.38
CA VAL A 262 -31.65 -17.47 -21.98
C VAL A 262 -32.99 -17.23 -22.67
N MET A 263 -33.44 -15.98 -22.74
CA MET A 263 -34.69 -15.62 -23.42
C MET A 263 -34.63 -15.94 -24.92
N PHE A 264 -33.51 -15.65 -25.59
CA PHE A 264 -33.33 -16.02 -27.00
C PHE A 264 -33.29 -17.54 -27.19
N ALA A 265 -32.60 -18.27 -26.31
CA ALA A 265 -32.55 -19.73 -26.37
C ALA A 265 -33.93 -20.38 -26.15
N ALA A 266 -34.77 -19.81 -25.27
CA ALA A 266 -36.13 -20.30 -25.02
C ALA A 266 -37.14 -19.91 -26.12
N ALA A 267 -36.98 -18.73 -26.74
CA ALA A 267 -37.86 -18.27 -27.82
C ALA A 267 -37.61 -19.01 -29.14
N SER A 268 -36.38 -19.44 -29.42
CA SER A 268 -36.01 -20.10 -30.68
C SER A 268 -36.81 -21.40 -30.95
N PRO A 269 -36.98 -22.34 -29.99
CA PRO A 269 -37.83 -23.52 -30.17
C PRO A 269 -39.31 -23.19 -30.39
N MET A 270 -39.84 -22.20 -29.66
CA MET A 270 -41.25 -21.81 -29.76
C MET A 270 -41.59 -21.23 -31.13
N LEU A 271 -40.70 -20.38 -31.66
CA LEU A 271 -40.82 -19.89 -33.03
C LEU A 271 -40.69 -21.04 -34.04
N GLY A 272 -39.75 -21.96 -33.83
CA GLY A 272 -39.58 -23.14 -34.69
C GLY A 272 -40.86 -23.99 -34.78
N ILE A 273 -41.50 -24.29 -33.65
CA ILE A 273 -42.77 -25.06 -33.61
C ILE A 273 -43.89 -24.29 -34.29
N PHE A 274 -44.01 -22.98 -34.04
CA PHE A 274 -45.03 -22.14 -34.68
C PHE A 274 -44.90 -22.12 -36.21
N TYR A 275 -43.67 -21.96 -36.73
CA TYR A 275 -43.41 -22.01 -38.17
C TYR A 275 -43.69 -23.40 -38.76
N LEU A 276 -43.36 -24.48 -38.03
CA LEU A 276 -43.65 -25.84 -38.46
C LEU A 276 -45.16 -26.10 -38.55
N GLN A 277 -45.93 -25.68 -37.55
CA GLN A 277 -47.39 -25.77 -37.56
C GLN A 277 -48.02 -24.98 -38.72
N LYS A 278 -47.50 -23.78 -38.99
CA LYS A 278 -47.94 -22.95 -40.13
C LYS A 278 -47.60 -23.60 -41.48
N TYR A 279 -46.46 -24.27 -41.58
CA TYR A 279 -46.07 -25.01 -42.77
C TYR A 279 -46.98 -26.22 -43.02
N ILE A 280 -47.28 -27.00 -41.98
CA ILE A 280 -48.19 -28.16 -42.07
C ILE A 280 -49.60 -27.72 -42.48
N ARG A 281 -50.13 -26.62 -41.92
CA ARG A 281 -51.50 -26.13 -42.25
C ARG A 281 -51.65 -25.56 -43.66
N LYS A 282 -50.55 -25.23 -44.35
CA LYS A 282 -50.56 -24.68 -45.71
C LYS A 282 -50.44 -25.78 -46.79
N ARG A 283 -50.19 -27.02 -46.38
CA ARG A 283 -50.07 -28.19 -47.22
C ARG A 283 -51.37 -28.98 -47.18
#